data_AF-A0A0K8R9F7-F1
#
_entry.id   AF-A0A0K8R9F7-F1
#
_cell.length_a   1.000
_cell.length_b   1.000
_cell.length_c   1.000
_cell.angle_alpha   90.00
_cell.angle_beta   90.00
_cell.angle_gamma   90.00
#
_symmetry.space_group_name_H-M   'P 1'
#
loop_
_entity.id
_entity.type
_entity.pdbx_description
1 polymer ?
#
loop_
_entity_poly.entity_id
_entity_poly.type
_entity_poly.pdbx_seq_one_letter_code
_entity_poly.pdbx_strand_id
1 'polypeptide(L)'
;MLKLSFFIVLVLAGLCFGGASSGGSSSSVGDDSGKDNTEDKDRKEETSPAENTPKESLPGGSEKPLGHNLPDFIGGEEAKRSYVTRLVSECSTEHYKFKINEQNITFPKCTFSCISESGNQPTKELRIPQGMVCNKQNDTCPKTGDCPEVKELPSC
;
A
#
# COMPACT_ATOMS: atom_id res chain seq x y z
N MET A 1 -8.90 -44.70 7.58
CA MET A 1 -9.44 -44.79 8.95
C MET A 1 -8.65 -43.85 9.84
N LEU A 2 -9.02 -42.57 9.84
CA LEU A 2 -8.37 -41.52 10.62
C LEU A 2 -9.14 -41.38 11.94
N LYS A 3 -8.43 -41.61 13.05
CA LYS A 3 -8.93 -41.65 14.42
C LYS A 3 -9.69 -40.37 14.78
N LEU A 4 -11.02 -40.48 14.84
CA LEU A 4 -11.97 -39.45 15.28
C LEU A 4 -11.80 -39.05 16.77
N SER A 5 -10.92 -39.72 17.51
CA SER A 5 -10.71 -39.48 18.94
C SER A 5 -9.75 -38.32 19.27
N PHE A 6 -8.92 -37.82 18.35
CA PHE A 6 -7.95 -36.76 18.67
C PHE A 6 -8.57 -35.34 18.72
N PHE A 7 -9.71 -35.11 18.07
CA PHE A 7 -10.33 -33.79 18.00
C PHE A 7 -11.07 -33.37 19.29
N ILE A 8 -11.46 -34.33 20.13
CA ILE A 8 -12.24 -34.06 21.34
C ILE A 8 -11.37 -33.45 22.45
N VAL A 9 -10.07 -33.75 22.48
CA VAL A 9 -9.15 -33.25 23.51
C VAL A 9 -8.84 -31.75 23.35
N LEU A 10 -8.86 -31.24 22.11
CA LEU A 10 -8.55 -29.83 21.81
C LEU A 10 -9.66 -28.85 22.23
N VAL A 11 -10.91 -29.32 22.37
CA VAL A 11 -12.06 -28.49 22.75
C VAL A 11 -12.13 -28.25 24.26
N LEU A 12 -11.62 -29.17 25.07
CA LEU A 12 -11.68 -29.07 26.54
C LEU A 12 -10.62 -28.11 27.14
N ALA A 13 -9.57 -27.75 26.40
CA ALA A 13 -8.54 -26.83 26.87
C ALA A 13 -8.81 -25.33 26.54
N GLY A 14 -9.81 -25.03 25.72
CA GLY A 14 -10.16 -23.65 25.32
C GLY A 14 -11.17 -22.95 26.23
N LEU A 15 -11.74 -23.64 27.21
CA LEU A 15 -12.85 -23.15 28.05
C LEU A 15 -12.41 -22.41 29.33
N CYS A 16 -11.12 -22.06 29.45
CA CYS A 16 -10.57 -21.40 30.63
C CYS A 16 -9.96 -20.00 30.33
N PHE A 17 -10.57 -19.22 29.44
CA PHE A 17 -10.29 -17.78 29.33
C PHE A 17 -11.57 -16.96 29.40
N GLY A 18 -11.80 -16.38 30.59
CA GLY A 18 -12.30 -15.00 30.71
C GLY A 18 -13.81 -14.79 30.79
N GLY A 19 -14.44 -15.28 31.86
CA GLY A 19 -15.77 -14.82 32.27
C GLY A 19 -15.72 -13.54 33.12
N ALA A 20 -16.39 -12.50 32.62
CA ALA A 20 -17.07 -11.39 33.30
C ALA A 20 -16.28 -10.34 34.12
N SER A 21 -16.44 -9.07 33.75
CA SER A 21 -16.95 -8.07 34.70
C SER A 21 -17.62 -6.89 33.98
N SER A 22 -18.90 -6.70 34.29
CA SER A 22 -19.71 -5.52 34.05
C SER A 22 -19.50 -4.50 35.18
N GLY A 23 -19.37 -3.21 34.84
CA GLY A 23 -19.35 -2.08 35.79
C GLY A 23 -18.33 -1.06 35.31
N GLY A 24 -18.65 0.20 35.01
CA GLY A 24 -19.52 1.10 35.76
C GLY A 24 -18.64 2.25 36.25
N SER A 25 -18.81 3.44 35.69
CA SER A 25 -18.09 4.67 36.06
C SER A 25 -18.13 4.97 37.56
N SER A 26 -17.02 5.49 38.09
CA SER A 26 -16.92 6.81 38.78
C SER A 26 -15.89 6.83 39.93
N SER A 27 -14.97 7.81 39.82
CA SER A 27 -14.31 8.62 40.86
C SER A 27 -14.14 8.09 42.30
N SER A 28 -12.91 8.03 42.80
CA SER A 28 -12.28 9.07 43.68
C SER A 28 -11.14 8.54 44.58
N VAL A 29 -9.99 9.24 44.48
CA VAL A 29 -9.03 9.71 45.53
C VAL A 29 -8.31 8.72 46.48
N GLY A 30 -6.98 8.88 46.51
CA GLY A 30 -6.01 8.45 47.55
C GLY A 30 -4.67 8.01 46.90
N ASP A 31 -3.66 8.88 46.70
CA ASP A 31 -2.60 9.28 47.67
C ASP A 31 -1.81 8.05 48.18
N ASP A 32 -0.49 7.90 48.17
CA ASP A 32 0.72 8.69 47.87
C ASP A 32 1.90 7.67 47.85
N SER A 33 3.09 8.15 47.46
CA SER A 33 4.41 7.60 47.75
C SER A 33 5.01 6.57 46.80
N GLY A 34 5.97 7.06 45.99
CA GLY A 34 7.32 6.54 46.16
C GLY A 34 8.13 6.28 44.88
N LYS A 35 9.03 7.22 44.59
CA LYS A 35 10.32 7.09 43.87
C LYS A 35 10.26 6.85 42.36
N ASP A 36 10.58 7.87 41.56
CA ASP A 36 11.94 8.38 41.27
C ASP A 36 12.74 7.41 40.37
N ASN A 37 12.81 7.74 39.07
CA ASN A 37 14.03 8.15 38.38
C ASN A 37 13.64 8.62 36.95
N THR A 38 13.42 9.93 36.84
CA THR A 38 14.15 10.90 35.98
C THR A 38 14.76 10.37 34.68
N GLU A 39 14.21 10.79 33.53
CA GLU A 39 14.74 11.81 32.58
C GLU A 39 16.03 11.37 31.87
N ASP A 40 16.28 11.59 30.58
CA ASP A 40 16.18 12.85 29.82
C ASP A 40 16.48 12.43 28.35
N LYS A 41 15.66 12.75 27.33
CA LYS A 41 15.79 13.94 26.43
C LYS A 41 16.93 13.72 25.40
N ASP A 42 17.02 14.31 24.22
CA ASP A 42 16.42 15.45 23.54
C ASP A 42 16.84 15.33 22.07
N ARG A 43 15.92 15.65 21.16
CA ARG A 43 16.07 16.48 19.94
C ARG A 43 17.26 16.41 18.95
N LYS A 44 16.84 16.75 17.71
CA LYS A 44 17.48 17.51 16.62
C LYS A 44 18.44 16.72 15.72
N GLU A 45 18.13 16.52 14.44
CA GLU A 45 18.10 17.47 13.29
C GLU A 45 19.42 17.43 12.51
N GLU A 46 19.26 17.42 11.18
CA GLU A 46 20.23 17.73 10.12
C GLU A 46 21.19 16.67 9.59
N THR A 47 21.19 16.64 8.25
CA THR A 47 22.37 16.68 7.36
C THR A 47 22.69 15.41 6.57
N SER A 48 22.28 15.44 5.30
CA SER A 48 22.98 14.78 4.20
C SER A 48 24.39 15.39 4.08
N PRO A 49 25.39 14.65 3.59
CA PRO A 49 25.69 14.82 2.16
C PRO A 49 26.17 13.56 1.41
N ALA A 50 25.74 13.51 0.15
CA ALA A 50 26.42 13.04 -1.06
C ALA A 50 27.59 12.02 -0.96
N GLU A 51 27.53 10.93 -1.75
CA GLU A 51 28.19 10.89 -3.08
C GLU A 51 28.13 9.51 -3.74
N ASN A 52 28.01 9.58 -5.06
CA ASN A 52 28.20 8.60 -6.12
C ASN A 52 28.94 7.28 -5.78
N THR A 53 28.30 6.16 -6.12
CA THR A 53 29.04 5.08 -6.82
C THR A 53 28.08 4.25 -7.67
N PRO A 54 28.31 4.17 -9.00
CA PRO A 54 27.56 3.26 -9.88
C PRO A 54 27.95 1.82 -9.56
N LYS A 55 26.99 1.04 -9.07
CA LYS A 55 27.15 -0.41 -8.91
C LYS A 55 26.42 -1.10 -10.05
N GLU A 56 27.04 -1.10 -11.22
CA GLU A 56 26.83 -2.20 -12.17
C GLU A 56 27.45 -3.47 -11.56
N SER A 57 26.62 -4.48 -11.29
CA SER A 57 27.04 -5.85 -11.04
C SER A 57 25.85 -6.82 -11.19
N LEU A 58 25.62 -7.24 -12.45
CA LEU A 58 25.32 -8.61 -12.95
C LEU A 58 24.11 -9.42 -12.42
N PRO A 59 23.55 -10.36 -13.24
CA PRO A 59 22.15 -10.74 -13.23
C PRO A 59 21.84 -11.83 -12.21
N GLY A 60 21.37 -11.41 -11.03
CA GLY A 60 20.63 -12.26 -10.10
C GLY A 60 19.16 -11.85 -10.17
N GLY A 61 18.26 -12.80 -10.45
CA GLY A 61 16.83 -12.56 -10.54
C GLY A 61 16.24 -12.09 -9.21
N SER A 62 16.36 -10.80 -8.91
CA SER A 62 15.56 -10.12 -7.90
C SER A 62 14.19 -9.88 -8.52
N GLU A 63 13.17 -10.61 -8.07
CA GLU A 63 11.80 -10.26 -8.37
C GLU A 63 11.57 -8.82 -7.89
N LYS A 64 11.50 -7.88 -8.84
CA LYS A 64 11.28 -6.47 -8.50
C LYS A 64 9.91 -6.37 -7.80
N PRO A 65 9.81 -5.63 -6.69
CA PRO A 65 8.54 -5.51 -5.98
C PRO A 65 7.48 -4.89 -6.89
N LEU A 66 6.21 -5.25 -6.67
CA LEU A 66 5.08 -4.71 -7.41
C LEU A 66 5.09 -3.18 -7.39
N GLY A 67 4.89 -2.56 -8.54
CA GLY A 67 4.89 -1.11 -8.68
C GLY A 67 6.28 -0.47 -8.64
N HIS A 68 7.38 -1.23 -8.63
CA HIS A 68 8.73 -0.64 -8.70
C HIS A 68 8.95 0.18 -9.98
N ASN A 69 8.22 -0.10 -11.07
CA ASN A 69 8.32 0.68 -12.30
C ASN A 69 7.43 1.94 -12.30
N LEU A 70 6.62 2.15 -11.25
CA LEU A 70 5.80 3.36 -11.13
C LEU A 70 6.68 4.58 -10.84
N PRO A 71 6.33 5.75 -11.39
CA PRO A 71 7.00 7.01 -11.09
C PRO A 71 6.97 7.37 -9.60
N ASP A 72 7.97 8.12 -9.16
CA ASP A 72 8.11 8.53 -7.75
C ASP A 72 7.00 9.48 -7.29
N PHE A 73 6.32 10.18 -8.20
CA PHE A 73 5.19 11.05 -7.84
C PHE A 73 4.00 10.27 -7.25
N ILE A 74 3.93 8.95 -7.45
CA ILE A 74 2.92 8.10 -6.81
C ILE A 74 3.17 7.98 -5.31
N GLY A 75 4.41 8.16 -4.87
CA GLY A 75 4.85 8.03 -3.48
C GLY A 75 5.87 6.91 -3.29
N GLY A 76 6.04 6.49 -2.04
CA GLY A 76 6.96 5.41 -1.66
C GLY A 76 6.51 4.02 -2.11
N GLU A 77 7.29 2.99 -1.76
CA GLU A 77 7.04 1.61 -2.19
C GLU A 77 5.64 1.11 -1.85
N GLU A 78 5.11 1.42 -0.67
CA GLU A 78 3.77 1.02 -0.25
C GLU A 78 2.68 1.66 -1.11
N ALA A 79 2.81 2.96 -1.40
CA ALA A 79 1.87 3.68 -2.26
C ALA A 79 1.89 3.11 -3.68
N LYS A 80 3.08 2.81 -4.21
CA LYS A 80 3.25 2.17 -5.52
C LYS A 80 2.61 0.77 -5.56
N ARG A 81 2.82 -0.05 -4.53
CA ARG A 81 2.17 -1.38 -4.41
C ARG A 81 0.65 -1.25 -4.38
N SER A 82 0.12 -0.38 -3.52
CA SER A 82 -1.31 -0.12 -3.40
C SER A 82 -1.93 0.35 -4.72
N TYR A 83 -1.22 1.23 -5.44
CA TYR A 83 -1.63 1.72 -6.75
C TYR A 83 -1.78 0.57 -7.76
N VAL A 84 -0.74 -0.28 -7.89
CA VAL A 84 -0.78 -1.46 -8.78
C VAL A 84 -1.89 -2.44 -8.38
N THR A 85 -2.02 -2.75 -7.09
CA THR A 85 -3.07 -3.66 -6.61
C THR A 85 -4.45 -3.17 -7.01
N ARG A 86 -4.70 -1.86 -6.94
CA ARG A 86 -5.96 -1.28 -7.37
C ARG A 86 -6.17 -1.43 -8.87
N LEU A 87 -5.17 -1.14 -9.70
CA LEU A 87 -5.26 -1.35 -11.16
C LEU A 87 -5.51 -2.83 -11.53
N VAL A 88 -4.86 -3.76 -10.85
CA VAL A 88 -5.08 -5.21 -11.06
C VAL A 88 -6.50 -5.62 -10.68
N SER A 89 -7.07 -5.04 -9.63
CA SER A 89 -8.45 -5.30 -9.22
C SER A 89 -9.45 -4.90 -10.32
N GLU A 90 -9.21 -3.77 -10.99
CA GLU A 90 -10.01 -3.32 -12.13
C GLU A 90 -9.93 -4.29 -13.31
N CYS A 91 -8.75 -4.83 -13.63
CA CYS A 91 -8.61 -5.84 -14.68
C CYS A 91 -9.28 -7.18 -14.34
N SER A 92 -9.23 -7.56 -13.06
CA SER A 92 -9.67 -8.89 -12.59
C SER A 92 -11.17 -9.01 -12.44
N THR A 93 -11.91 -7.90 -12.54
CA THR A 93 -13.38 -7.89 -12.52
C THR A 93 -14.00 -8.76 -13.62
N GLU A 94 -13.42 -8.76 -14.81
CA GLU A 94 -13.95 -9.45 -15.99
C GLU A 94 -13.29 -10.83 -16.20
N HIS A 95 -12.02 -10.99 -15.83
CA HIS A 95 -11.39 -12.31 -15.80
C HIS A 95 -10.30 -12.43 -14.73
N TYR A 96 -10.35 -13.52 -13.95
CA TYR A 96 -9.47 -13.88 -12.84
C TYR A 96 -7.98 -14.12 -13.20
N LYS A 97 -7.55 -13.79 -14.43
CA LYS A 97 -6.20 -14.05 -14.96
C LYS A 97 -5.61 -12.85 -15.71
N PHE A 98 -5.88 -11.62 -15.30
CA PHE A 98 -5.24 -10.45 -15.92
C PHE A 98 -4.15 -9.87 -15.02
N LYS A 99 -3.02 -9.53 -15.64
CA LYS A 99 -1.92 -8.76 -15.07
C LYS A 99 -1.94 -7.37 -15.67
N ILE A 100 -1.32 -6.39 -15.02
CA ILE A 100 -1.11 -5.06 -15.61
C ILE A 100 0.29 -4.96 -16.20
N ASN A 101 0.44 -4.13 -17.23
CA ASN A 101 1.74 -3.72 -17.70
C ASN A 101 2.15 -2.42 -17.00
N GLU A 102 3.00 -2.51 -15.97
CA GLU A 102 3.47 -1.33 -15.23
C GLU A 102 4.21 -0.31 -16.10
N GLN A 103 4.83 -0.75 -17.21
CA GLN A 103 5.53 0.13 -18.15
C GLN A 103 4.58 0.84 -19.13
N ASN A 104 3.32 0.41 -19.19
CA ASN A 104 2.34 0.89 -20.17
C ASN A 104 1.12 1.50 -19.47
N ILE A 105 1.43 2.42 -18.55
CA ILE A 105 0.47 3.27 -17.86
C ILE A 105 0.64 4.69 -18.43
N THR A 106 -0.41 5.22 -19.04
CA THR A 106 -0.43 6.58 -19.60
C THR A 106 -1.10 7.50 -18.59
N PHE A 107 -0.33 7.97 -17.61
CA PHE A 107 -0.85 8.86 -16.56
C PHE A 107 -1.52 10.14 -17.08
N PRO A 108 -0.99 10.85 -18.10
CA PRO A 108 -1.65 12.04 -18.63
C PRO A 108 -3.06 11.77 -19.16
N LYS A 109 -3.31 10.56 -19.70
CA LYS A 109 -4.63 10.15 -20.20
C LYS A 109 -5.47 9.39 -19.17
N CYS A 110 -4.89 9.12 -18.00
CA CYS A 110 -5.47 8.24 -17.00
C CYS A 110 -5.84 6.86 -17.58
N THR A 111 -4.97 6.26 -18.41
CA THR A 111 -5.21 4.92 -18.98
C THR A 111 -4.11 3.93 -18.64
N PHE A 112 -4.44 2.64 -18.64
CA PHE A 112 -3.51 1.55 -18.43
C PHE A 112 -3.95 0.27 -19.15
N SER A 113 -2.98 -0.62 -19.40
CA SER A 113 -3.20 -1.86 -20.16
C SER A 113 -3.32 -3.09 -19.25
N CYS A 114 -4.42 -3.82 -19.39
CA CYS A 114 -4.64 -5.15 -18.82
C CYS A 114 -4.22 -6.23 -19.83
N ILE A 115 -3.27 -7.08 -19.45
CA ILE A 115 -2.76 -8.19 -20.26
C ILE A 115 -3.24 -9.51 -19.66
N SER A 116 -3.74 -10.40 -20.51
CA SER A 116 -4.10 -11.75 -20.05
C SER A 116 -2.84 -12.55 -19.68
N GLU A 117 -2.88 -13.23 -18.54
CA GLU A 117 -1.77 -14.07 -18.07
C GLU A 117 -1.44 -15.18 -19.05
N SER A 118 -2.47 -15.70 -19.74
CA SER A 118 -2.30 -16.71 -20.78
C SER A 118 -1.72 -16.17 -22.10
N GLY A 119 -1.66 -14.85 -22.30
CA GLY A 119 -1.22 -14.22 -23.55
C GLY A 119 -2.13 -14.47 -24.77
N ASN A 120 -3.25 -15.18 -24.59
CA ASN A 120 -4.15 -15.58 -25.68
C ASN A 120 -5.32 -14.61 -25.90
N GLN A 121 -5.54 -13.67 -24.98
CA GLN A 121 -6.57 -12.64 -25.12
C GLN A 121 -5.93 -11.29 -25.45
N PRO A 122 -6.58 -10.46 -26.26
CA PRO A 122 -6.09 -9.13 -26.60
C PRO A 122 -5.93 -8.27 -25.34
N THR A 123 -4.92 -7.40 -25.35
CA THR A 123 -4.74 -6.38 -24.32
C THR A 123 -5.96 -5.47 -24.28
N LYS A 124 -6.54 -5.28 -23.09
CA LYS A 124 -7.64 -4.34 -22.86
C LYS A 124 -7.09 -3.07 -22.25
N GLU A 125 -7.39 -1.93 -22.84
CA GLU A 125 -7.11 -0.63 -22.23
C GLU A 125 -8.25 -0.26 -21.27
N LEU A 126 -7.90 0.08 -20.04
CA LEU A 126 -8.82 0.54 -19.00
C LEU A 126 -8.41 1.93 -18.51
N ARG A 127 -9.34 2.59 -17.82
CA ARG A 127 -9.12 3.89 -17.19
C ARG A 127 -8.64 3.72 -15.76
N ILE A 128 -7.61 4.46 -15.37
CA ILE A 128 -7.18 4.61 -13.98
C ILE A 128 -8.36 5.14 -13.15
N PRO A 129 -8.74 4.48 -12.04
CA PRO A 129 -9.86 4.89 -11.21
C PRO A 129 -9.82 6.35 -10.74
N GLN A 130 -11.00 6.94 -10.57
CA GLN A 130 -11.13 8.30 -10.07
C GLN A 130 -10.41 8.47 -8.73
N GLY A 131 -9.70 9.59 -8.57
CA GLY A 131 -9.03 9.95 -7.32
C GLY A 131 -7.64 9.33 -7.14
N MET A 132 -7.13 8.60 -8.15
CA MET A 132 -5.74 8.13 -8.16
C MET A 132 -4.82 9.17 -8.80
N VAL A 133 -3.64 9.34 -8.22
CA VAL A 133 -2.63 10.33 -8.67
C VAL A 133 -2.19 10.06 -10.11
N CYS A 134 -2.03 11.12 -10.90
CA CYS A 134 -1.67 11.05 -12.32
C CYS A 134 -0.58 12.01 -12.78
N ASN A 135 -0.04 12.87 -11.91
CA ASN A 135 1.08 13.73 -12.27
C ASN A 135 1.97 14.07 -11.06
N LYS A 136 3.02 14.86 -11.32
CA LYS A 136 3.99 15.30 -10.31
C LYS A 136 3.42 16.30 -9.31
N GLN A 137 2.29 16.92 -9.64
CA GLN A 137 1.60 17.91 -8.81
C GLN A 137 0.56 17.28 -7.87
N ASN A 138 0.55 15.94 -7.79
CA ASN A 138 -0.40 15.17 -7.01
C ASN A 138 -1.87 15.36 -7.44
N ASP A 139 -2.11 15.83 -8.67
CA ASP A 139 -3.46 15.82 -9.23
C ASP A 139 -3.93 14.39 -9.44
N THR A 140 -5.25 14.23 -9.46
CA THR A 140 -5.89 12.93 -9.54
C THR A 140 -6.75 12.79 -10.79
N CYS A 141 -6.88 11.55 -11.27
CA CYS A 141 -7.71 11.24 -12.41
C CYS A 141 -9.17 11.63 -12.16
N PRO A 142 -9.79 12.45 -13.04
CA PRO A 142 -11.22 12.76 -12.96
C PRO A 142 -12.07 11.55 -13.39
N LYS A 143 -13.40 11.65 -13.25
CA LYS A 143 -14.33 10.62 -13.75
C LYS A 143 -14.17 10.38 -15.25
N THR A 144 -14.00 11.45 -16.01
CA THR A 144 -13.87 11.46 -17.47
C THR A 144 -12.81 12.48 -17.89
N GLY A 145 -12.15 12.25 -19.03
CA GLY A 145 -11.14 13.15 -19.58
C GLY A 145 -9.71 12.86 -19.10
N ASP A 146 -8.78 13.73 -19.45
CA ASP A 146 -7.37 13.55 -19.13
C ASP A 146 -7.03 13.94 -17.68
N CYS A 147 -5.81 13.61 -17.25
CA CYS A 147 -5.25 14.14 -16.01
C CYS A 147 -5.19 15.66 -16.10
N PRO A 148 -5.57 16.40 -15.05
CA PRO A 148 -5.50 17.86 -15.06
C PRO A 148 -4.09 18.33 -15.42
N GLU A 149 -3.98 19.16 -16.46
CA GLU A 149 -2.74 19.86 -16.76
C GLU A 149 -2.71 21.16 -15.95
N VAL A 150 -1.58 21.41 -15.31
CA VAL A 150 -1.31 22.73 -14.73
C VAL A 150 -1.10 23.69 -15.88
N LYS A 151 -2.13 24.49 -16.17
CA LYS A 151 -1.94 25.69 -16.98
C LYS A 151 -1.18 26.67 -16.11
N GLU A 152 0.12 26.79 -16.36
CA GLU A 152 0.92 27.92 -15.87
C GLU A 152 0.15 29.21 -16.19
N LEU A 153 -0.39 29.86 -15.18
CA LEU A 153 -1.07 31.14 -15.36
C LEU A 153 0.01 32.14 -15.77
N PRO A 154 -0.18 32.91 -16.86
CA PRO A 154 0.81 33.92 -17.24
C PRO A 154 0.95 34.91 -16.09
N SER A 155 2.18 35.10 -15.61
CA SER A 155 2.51 36.11 -14.61
C SER A 155 2.03 37.49 -15.08
N CYS A 156 1.21 38.15 -14.27
CA CYS A 156 0.72 39.51 -14.51
C CYS A 156 1.82 40.56 -14.31
#